data_AF-A0A3B1AC86-F1
#
_entry.id   AF-A0A3B1AC86-F1
#
_cell.length_a   1.000
_cell.length_b   1.000
_cell.length_c   1.000
_cell.angle_alpha   90.00
_cell.angle_beta   90.00
_cell.angle_gamma   90.00
#
_symmetry.space_group_name_H-M   'P 1'
#
loop_
_entity.id
_entity.type
_entity.pdbx_description
1 polymer ?
#
loop_
_entity_poly.entity_id
_entity_poly.type
_entity_poly.pdbx_seq_one_letter_code
_entity_poly.pdbx_strand_id
1 'polypeptide(L)'
;RQDVTPVLQPNTEELNKLVEQVNMTLQGRFSDLKFTVAEGTDINVVRIEDAETGELIRQIPSEAMVAIARALGEAQQGMMFEERV
;
A
#
# COMPACT_ATOMS: atom_id res chain seq x y z
N ARG A 1 17.05 20.63 10.49
CA ARG A 1 17.16 20.02 9.15
C ARG A 1 15.92 19.15 8.92
N GLN A 2 14.77 19.80 8.81
CA GLN A 2 13.68 19.39 7.93
C GLN A 2 13.80 20.47 6.81
N ASP A 3 13.58 20.23 5.53
CA ASP A 3 12.35 19.80 4.89
C ASP A 3 12.73 19.29 3.49
N VAL A 4 12.60 17.99 3.26
CA VAL A 4 12.32 17.49 1.92
C VAL A 4 11.03 16.72 2.09
N THR A 5 9.91 17.34 1.73
CA THR A 5 8.75 16.60 1.24
C THR A 5 9.02 16.41 -0.25
N PRO A 6 9.75 15.35 -0.67
CA PRO A 6 9.79 15.06 -2.09
C PRO A 6 8.37 14.66 -2.49
N VAL A 7 7.91 15.22 -3.61
CA VAL A 7 6.73 14.78 -4.34
C VAL A 7 6.61 13.24 -4.28
N LEU A 8 5.47 12.76 -3.76
CA LEU A 8 5.19 11.42 -3.23
C LEU A 8 5.41 10.26 -4.22
N GLN A 9 6.64 10.03 -4.63
CA GLN A 9 7.07 8.76 -5.18
C GLN A 9 7.80 8.03 -4.05
N PRO A 10 7.14 7.08 -3.36
CA PRO A 10 7.80 6.34 -2.29
C PRO A 10 9.03 5.65 -2.89
N ASN A 11 10.16 5.77 -2.20
CA ASN A 11 11.34 4.99 -2.55
C ASN A 11 10.98 3.49 -2.47
N THR A 12 11.70 2.63 -3.19
CA THR A 12 11.39 1.19 -3.27
C THR A 12 11.21 0.53 -1.90
N GLU A 13 12.01 0.92 -0.90
CA GLU A 13 11.87 0.44 0.48
C GLU A 13 10.57 0.87 1.15
N GLU A 14 10.17 2.14 0.99
CA GLU A 14 8.90 2.64 1.55
C GLU A 14 7.72 2.01 0.85
N LEU A 15 7.78 1.85 -0.48
CA LEU A 15 6.74 1.20 -1.25
C LEU A 15 6.56 -0.26 -0.82
N ASN A 16 7.65 -1.00 -0.60
CA ASN A 16 7.58 -2.37 -0.09
C ASN A 16 6.89 -2.43 1.28
N LYS A 17 7.21 -1.51 2.20
CA LYS A 17 6.54 -1.44 3.50
C LYS A 17 5.04 -1.15 3.38
N LEU A 18 4.66 -0.23 2.51
CA LEU A 18 3.25 0.10 2.27
C LEU A 18 2.52 -1.11 1.66
N VAL A 19 3.14 -1.80 0.70
CA VAL A 19 2.63 -3.04 0.09
C VAL A 19 2.42 -4.13 1.13
N GLU A 20 3.40 -4.35 2.01
CA GLU A 20 3.28 -5.30 3.11
C GLU A 20 2.13 -4.95 4.05
N GLN A 21 2.03 -3.69 4.48
CA GLN A 21 0.99 -3.24 5.40
C GLN A 21 -0.42 -3.36 4.80
N VAL A 22 -0.57 -3.02 3.51
CA VAL A 22 -1.82 -3.20 2.76
C VAL A 22 -2.15 -4.68 2.63
N ASN A 23 -1.20 -5.53 2.24
CA ASN A 23 -1.38 -6.98 2.17
C ASN A 23 -1.84 -7.54 3.53
N MET A 24 -1.22 -7.15 4.64
CA MET A 24 -1.62 -7.59 5.98
C MET A 24 -3.03 -7.14 6.35
N THR A 25 -3.40 -5.92 6.00
CA THR A 25 -4.71 -5.35 6.31
C THR A 25 -5.82 -6.00 5.48
N LEU A 26 -5.54 -6.26 4.20
CA LEU A 26 -6.50 -6.86 3.27
C LEU A 26 -6.59 -8.38 3.40
N GLN A 27 -5.57 -9.07 3.92
CA GLN A 27 -5.60 -10.53 4.16
C GLN A 27 -6.83 -10.99 4.95
N GLY A 28 -7.38 -10.17 5.85
CA GLY A 28 -8.59 -10.50 6.60
C GLY A 28 -9.91 -10.36 5.83
N ARG A 29 -9.91 -9.69 4.66
CA ARG A 29 -11.13 -9.34 3.91
C ARG A 29 -11.10 -9.73 2.43
N PHE A 30 -9.92 -9.79 1.84
CA PHE A 30 -9.63 -10.17 0.46
C PHE A 30 -8.33 -11.01 0.49
N SER A 31 -8.46 -12.28 0.88
CA SER A 31 -7.35 -13.26 0.90
C SER A 31 -6.83 -13.59 -0.49
N ASP A 32 -7.64 -13.34 -1.50
CA ASP A 32 -7.43 -13.77 -2.87
C ASP A 32 -6.64 -12.72 -3.67
N LEU A 33 -6.24 -11.60 -3.04
CA LEU A 33 -5.49 -10.52 -3.68
C LEU A 33 -4.10 -10.39 -3.07
N LYS A 34 -3.08 -10.36 -3.93
CA LYS A 34 -1.68 -10.17 -3.58
C LYS A 34 -1.14 -8.93 -4.27
N PHE A 35 -0.59 -8.02 -3.49
CA PHE A 35 0.04 -6.80 -3.98
C PHE A 35 1.56 -7.00 -4.05
N THR A 36 2.18 -6.70 -5.19
CA THR A 36 3.64 -6.84 -5.43
C THR A 36 4.21 -5.59 -6.10
N VAL A 37 5.46 -5.23 -5.77
CA VAL A 37 6.16 -4.12 -6.44
C VAL A 37 6.74 -4.60 -7.76
N ALA A 38 6.45 -3.89 -8.85
CA ALA A 38 7.07 -4.13 -10.14
C ALA A 38 8.44 -3.44 -10.20
N GLU A 39 9.51 -4.22 -10.19
CA GLU A 39 10.86 -3.73 -10.45
C GLU A 39 11.13 -3.76 -11.96
N GLY A 40 11.71 -2.67 -12.51
CA GLY A 40 12.11 -2.60 -13.93
C GLY A 40 11.39 -1.55 -14.78
N THR A 41 10.54 -0.71 -14.18
CA THR A 41 9.94 0.46 -14.85
C THR A 41 10.52 1.75 -14.24
N ASP A 42 10.80 2.78 -15.06
CA ASP A 42 11.20 4.13 -14.60
C ASP A 42 10.20 4.77 -13.63
N ILE A 43 9.01 4.20 -13.58
CA ILE A 43 7.92 4.53 -12.68
C ILE A 43 7.74 3.37 -11.70
N ASN A 44 7.71 3.65 -10.39
CA ASN A 44 7.38 2.63 -9.39
C ASN A 44 5.90 2.21 -9.56
N VAL A 45 5.66 0.97 -9.98
CA VAL A 45 4.32 0.39 -10.24
C VAL A 45 4.07 -0.76 -9.26
N VAL A 46 2.83 -0.91 -8.80
CA VAL A 46 2.36 -2.02 -7.97
C VAL A 46 1.44 -2.90 -8.80
N ARG A 47 1.69 -4.21 -8.80
CA ARG A 47 0.84 -5.21 -9.42
C ARG A 47 -0.08 -5.82 -8.37
N ILE A 48 -1.30 -6.10 -8.79
CA ILE A 48 -2.33 -6.79 -8.04
C ILE A 48 -2.57 -8.09 -8.77
N GLU A 49 -2.20 -9.18 -8.11
CA GLU A 49 -2.27 -10.53 -8.62
C GLU A 49 -3.25 -11.32 -7.77
N ASP A 50 -3.96 -12.25 -8.39
CA ASP A 50 -4.77 -13.22 -7.69
C ASP A 50 -3.86 -14.15 -6.87
N ALA A 51 -4.10 -14.28 -5.58
CA ALA A 51 -3.24 -15.05 -4.67
C ALA A 51 -3.39 -16.57 -4.86
N GLU A 52 -4.52 -17.04 -5.40
CA GLU A 52 -4.79 -18.46 -5.64
C GLU A 52 -4.20 -18.93 -6.98
N THR A 53 -4.39 -18.12 -8.03
CA THR A 53 -4.05 -18.47 -9.42
C THR A 53 -2.76 -17.81 -9.91
N GLY A 54 -2.33 -16.72 -9.28
CA GLY A 54 -1.22 -15.89 -9.75
C GLY A 54 -1.55 -15.04 -10.98
N GLU A 55 -2.83 -14.91 -11.34
CA GLU A 55 -3.25 -14.12 -12.49
C GLU A 55 -3.12 -12.62 -12.19
N LEU A 56 -2.51 -11.85 -13.10
CA LEU A 56 -2.44 -10.41 -12.97
C LEU A 56 -3.83 -9.79 -13.18
N ILE A 57 -4.44 -9.32 -12.09
CA ILE A 57 -5.74 -8.66 -12.12
C ILE A 57 -5.59 -7.20 -12.55
N ARG A 58 -4.61 -6.48 -11.99
CA ARG A 58 -4.42 -5.04 -12.28
C ARG A 58 -3.01 -4.55 -11.98
N GLN A 59 -2.61 -3.45 -12.62
CA GLN A 59 -1.44 -2.66 -12.25
C GLN A 59 -1.85 -1.24 -11.90
N ILE A 60 -1.27 -0.68 -10.85
CA ILE A 60 -1.51 0.69 -10.39
C ILE A 60 -0.18 1.39 -10.11
N PRO A 61 -0.08 2.71 -10.35
CA PRO A 61 1.11 3.47 -9.98
C PRO A 61 1.30 3.49 -8.47
N SER A 62 2.54 3.64 -8.01
CA SER A 62 2.90 3.70 -6.59
C SER A 62 2.19 4.84 -5.84
N GLU A 63 1.87 5.95 -6.49
CA GLU A 63 1.09 7.05 -5.90
C GLU A 63 -0.29 6.59 -5.40
N ALA A 64 -0.95 5.72 -6.16
CA ALA A 64 -2.23 5.13 -5.74
C ALA A 64 -2.04 4.25 -4.50
N MET A 65 -0.91 3.55 -4.39
CA MET A 65 -0.60 2.73 -3.23
C MET A 65 -0.39 3.58 -1.97
N VAL A 66 0.25 4.74 -2.10
CA VAL A 66 0.40 5.70 -0.99
C VAL A 66 -0.97 6.19 -0.53
N ALA A 67 -1.87 6.52 -1.45
CA ALA A 67 -3.23 6.94 -1.10
C ALA A 67 -4.00 5.84 -0.34
N ILE A 68 -3.89 4.59 -0.79
CA ILE A 68 -4.51 3.43 -0.11
C ILE A 68 -3.92 3.26 1.29
N ALA A 69 -2.60 3.23 1.41
CA ALA A 69 -1.93 3.04 2.68
C ALA A 69 -2.23 4.17 3.68
N ARG A 70 -2.32 5.42 3.20
CA ARG A 70 -2.73 6.56 4.01
C ARG A 70 -4.16 6.40 4.51
N ALA A 71 -5.11 6.03 3.63
CA ALA A 71 -6.50 5.80 4.02
C ALA A 71 -6.64 4.67 5.06
N LEU A 72 -5.85 3.60 4.93
CA LEU A 72 -5.82 2.51 5.91
C LEU A 72 -5.16 2.92 7.24
N GLY A 73 -4.09 3.70 7.19
CA GLY A 73 -3.42 4.23 8.39
C GLY A 73 -4.29 5.21 9.18
N GLU A 74 -4.99 6.12 8.50
CA GLU A 74 -5.94 7.05 9.12
C GLU A 74 -7.13 6.30 9.76
N ALA A 75 -7.61 5.23 9.12
CA ALA A 75 -8.66 4.38 9.69
C ALA A 75 -8.25 3.68 11.00
N GLN A 76 -6.98 3.28 11.14
CA GLN A 76 -6.46 2.69 12.39
C GLN A 76 -6.30 3.73 13.51
N GLN A 77 -5.90 4.96 13.18
CA GLN A 77 -5.75 6.06 14.15
C GLN A 77 -7.11 6.59 14.67
N GLY A 78 -8.16 6.53 13.85
CA GLY A 78 -9.51 6.94 14.25
C GLY A 78 -10.17 6.06 15.32
N MET A 79 -9.71 4.81 15.48
CA MET A 79 -10.24 3.87 16.49
C MET A 79 -9.63 4.04 17.89
N MET A 80 -8.70 4.97 18.10
CA MET A 80 -8.01 5.19 19.38
C MET A 80 -8.55 6.40 20.18
N PHE A 81 -9.61 7.07 19.72
CA PHE A 81 -10.16 8.26 20.39
C PHE A 81 -11.62 8.08 20.83
N GLU A 82 -11.96 6.96 21.44
CA GLU A 82 -13.25 6.82 22.14
C GLU A 82 -13.11 5.94 23.40
N GLU A 83 -12.11 6.22 24.23
CA GLU A 83 -12.13 5.76 25.61
C GLU A 83 -11.71 6.92 26.49
N ARG A 84 -12.73 7.69 26.91
CA ARG A 84 -12.90 8.38 28.20
C ARG A 84 -14.06 9.38 28.10
N VAL A 85 -15.27 8.88 28.37
CA VAL A 85 -16.36 9.64 29.00
C VAL A 85 -16.23 9.56 30.52
#